data_AF-A0A1G9GUE8-F1
#
_entry.id   AF-A0A1G9GUE8-F1
#
_cell.length_a   1.000
_cell.length_b   1.000
_cell.length_c   1.000
_cell.angle_alpha   90.00
_cell.angle_beta   90.00
_cell.angle_gamma   90.00
#
_symmetry.space_group_name_H-M   'P 1'
#
loop_
_entity.id
_entity.type
_entity.pdbx_description
1 polymer ?
#
loop_
_entity_poly.entity_id
_entity_poly.type
_entity_poly.pdbx_seq_one_letter_code
_entity_poly.pdbx_strand_id
1 'polypeptide(L)'
;MSHNRSGLLPGLLAGLLAALVCAAALGAAVLFQDRLPGVLTQFGNGLPLSLALSLVIAMVVAFAMGAVRPRNIVLLPLSALYAGGAVVAGQITGSSIMAGTILRTPPDQRAPAGLADVTVPNFTEGLPTALSLYQAPLAEMWAVWLYIAVAALAALCLLTFRVVRVRRAQTAPAEPEPQEPEYRAPFEPAQPPKQDLFTPRRPARD
;
A
#
# COMPACT_ATOMS: atom_id res chain seq x y z
N MET A 1 30.03 -9.58 -11.87
CA MET A 1 28.58 -9.82 -11.86
C MET A 1 27.94 -8.91 -10.82
N SER A 2 27.46 -7.72 -11.21
CA SER A 2 26.82 -6.78 -10.27
C SER A 2 25.46 -7.33 -9.86
N HIS A 3 25.24 -7.48 -8.55
CA HIS A 3 23.93 -7.81 -7.98
C HIS A 3 22.85 -6.89 -8.60
N ASN A 4 21.88 -7.47 -9.30
CA ASN A 4 20.65 -6.78 -9.64
C ASN A 4 20.00 -6.37 -8.31
N ARG A 5 20.15 -5.10 -7.93
CA ARG A 5 19.54 -4.55 -6.71
C ARG A 5 18.04 -4.76 -6.82
N SER A 6 17.53 -5.77 -6.12
CA SER A 6 16.11 -6.08 -6.07
C SER A 6 15.45 -4.90 -5.36
N GLY A 7 14.50 -4.23 -6.03
CA GLY A 7 13.75 -3.11 -5.45
C GLY A 7 12.80 -3.53 -4.30
N LEU A 8 12.98 -4.73 -3.76
CA LEU A 8 12.13 -5.37 -2.77
C LEU A 8 12.26 -4.65 -1.43
N LEU A 9 13.47 -4.64 -0.84
CA LEU A 9 13.72 -4.05 0.47
C LEU A 9 13.32 -2.56 0.55
N PRO A 10 13.72 -1.69 -0.39
CA PRO A 10 13.28 -0.30 -0.33
C PRO A 10 11.76 -0.14 -0.55
N GLY A 11 11.11 -1.02 -1.33
CA GLY A 11 9.67 -1.03 -1.50
C GLY A 11 8.92 -1.43 -0.23
N LEU A 12 9.44 -2.41 0.52
CA LEU A 12 8.90 -2.79 1.83
C LEU A 12 9.05 -1.68 2.87
N LEU A 13 10.24 -1.07 2.96
CA LEU A 13 10.47 0.03 3.88
C LEU A 13 9.56 1.22 3.58
N ALA A 14 9.43 1.61 2.30
CA ALA A 14 8.53 2.68 1.89
C ALA A 14 7.07 2.36 2.23
N GLY A 15 6.62 1.13 1.96
CA GLY A 15 5.28 0.67 2.30
C GLY A 15 5.01 0.65 3.80
N LEU A 16 5.97 0.18 4.60
CA LEU A 16 5.87 0.12 6.05
C LEU A 16 5.80 1.53 6.66
N LEU A 17 6.67 2.44 6.23
CA LEU A 17 6.65 3.82 6.71
C LEU A 17 5.34 4.52 6.34
N ALA A 18 4.87 4.34 5.10
CA ALA A 18 3.57 4.84 4.68
C ALA A 18 2.44 4.27 5.53
N ALA A 19 2.43 2.97 5.81
CA ALA A 19 1.43 2.32 6.64
C ALA A 19 1.44 2.84 8.08
N LEU A 20 2.61 3.07 8.69
CA LEU A 20 2.73 3.63 10.03
C LEU A 20 2.21 5.07 10.11
N VAL A 21 2.56 5.92 9.13
CA VAL A 21 2.05 7.29 9.04
C VAL A 21 0.53 7.30 8.84
N CYS A 22 0.02 6.44 7.97
CA CYS A 22 -1.41 6.25 7.75
C CYS A 22 -2.13 5.76 9.01
N ALA A 23 -1.55 4.82 9.74
CA ALA A 23 -2.10 4.32 10.99
C ALA A 23 -2.15 5.42 12.06
N ALA A 24 -1.08 6.21 12.20
CA ALA A 24 -1.05 7.33 13.13
C ALA A 24 -2.11 8.40 12.76
N ALA A 25 -2.22 8.74 11.48
CA ALA A 25 -3.21 9.70 10.98
C ALA A 25 -4.65 9.20 11.20
N LEU A 26 -4.92 7.91 10.94
CA LEU A 26 -6.21 7.31 11.20
C LEU A 26 -6.53 7.26 12.70
N GLY A 27 -5.55 6.91 13.54
CA GLY A 27 -5.71 6.94 14.99
C GLY A 27 -6.04 8.33 15.52
N ALA A 28 -5.40 9.37 14.98
CA ALA A 28 -5.75 10.75 15.29
C ALA A 28 -7.16 11.11 14.80
N ALA A 29 -7.54 10.69 13.59
CA ALA A 29 -8.88 10.94 13.06
C ALA A 29 -9.98 10.29 13.92
N VAL A 30 -9.74 9.07 14.41
CA VAL A 30 -10.64 8.37 15.34
C VAL A 30 -10.70 9.09 16.69
N LEU A 31 -9.54 9.49 17.25
CA LEU A 31 -9.48 10.17 18.53
C LEU A 31 -10.19 11.52 18.53
N PHE A 32 -10.10 12.27 17.42
CA PHE A 32 -10.68 13.60 17.28
C PHE A 32 -11.99 13.62 16.48
N GLN A 33 -12.65 12.47 16.33
CA GLN A 33 -13.90 12.37 15.55
C GLN A 33 -15.00 13.31 16.07
N ASP A 34 -15.07 13.52 17.39
CA ASP A 34 -16.06 14.41 18.04
C ASP A 34 -15.82 15.89 17.76
N ARG A 35 -14.65 16.25 17.20
CA ARG A 35 -14.33 17.61 16.78
C ARG A 35 -14.74 17.89 15.33
N LEU A 36 -15.14 16.87 14.57
CA LEU A 36 -15.55 17.04 13.19
C LEU A 36 -16.96 17.63 13.09
N PRO A 37 -17.25 18.42 12.04
CA PRO A 37 -18.60 18.88 11.75
C PRO A 37 -19.57 17.70 11.73
N GLY A 38 -20.68 17.81 12.48
CA GLY A 38 -21.68 16.74 12.58
C GLY A 38 -22.22 16.25 11.24
N VAL A 39 -22.22 17.11 10.21
CA VAL A 39 -22.60 16.75 8.84
C VAL A 39 -21.72 15.62 8.29
N LEU A 40 -20.43 15.58 8.62
CA LEU A 40 -19.49 14.55 8.15
C LEU A 40 -19.61 13.25 8.93
N THR A 41 -19.96 13.32 10.22
CA THR A 41 -20.07 12.14 11.09
C THR A 41 -21.46 11.50 11.06
N GLN A 42 -22.51 12.28 10.78
CA GLN A 42 -23.90 11.80 10.70
C GLN A 42 -24.29 11.34 9.29
N PHE A 43 -23.63 11.84 8.24
CA PHE A 43 -23.93 11.43 6.87
C PHE A 43 -23.59 9.96 6.66
N GLY A 44 -24.62 9.15 6.34
CA GLY A 44 -24.47 7.72 6.13
C GLY A 44 -23.90 6.97 7.35
N ASN A 45 -24.18 7.44 8.58
CA ASN A 45 -23.64 6.88 9.83
C ASN A 45 -22.09 6.90 9.90
N GLY A 46 -21.42 7.84 9.23
CA GLY A 46 -19.96 7.95 9.22
C GLY A 46 -19.24 6.88 8.38
N LEU A 47 -19.98 5.92 7.79
CA LEU A 47 -19.45 4.92 6.87
C LEU A 47 -18.72 5.54 5.66
N PRO A 48 -19.26 6.59 4.98
CA PRO A 48 -18.62 7.14 3.79
C PRO A 48 -17.25 7.74 4.09
N LEU A 49 -17.12 8.43 5.22
CA LEU A 49 -15.86 9.03 5.67
C LEU A 49 -14.82 7.94 5.97
N SER A 50 -15.22 6.89 6.68
CA SER A 50 -14.34 5.77 7.04
C SER A 50 -13.85 5.01 5.80
N LEU A 51 -14.74 4.78 4.84
CA LEU A 51 -14.39 4.16 3.55
C LEU A 51 -13.45 5.05 2.72
N ALA A 52 -13.70 6.36 2.68
CA ALA A 52 -12.82 7.30 2.01
C ALA A 52 -11.41 7.29 2.62
N LEU A 53 -11.31 7.29 3.95
CA LEU A 53 -10.02 7.16 4.64
C LEU A 53 -9.33 5.83 4.32
N SER A 54 -10.04 4.70 4.32
CA SER A 54 -9.48 3.41 3.89
C SER A 54 -8.92 3.44 2.46
N LEU A 55 -9.62 4.11 1.53
CA LEU A 55 -9.14 4.28 0.15
C LEU A 55 -7.90 5.18 0.07
N VAL A 56 -7.86 6.25 0.86
CA VAL A 56 -6.68 7.13 0.95
C VAL A 56 -5.47 6.36 1.48
N ILE A 57 -5.65 5.56 2.53
CA ILE A 57 -4.59 4.68 3.08
C ILE A 57 -4.08 3.72 2.01
N ALA A 58 -5.00 3.04 1.32
CA ALA A 58 -4.66 2.13 0.23
C ALA A 58 -3.87 2.82 -0.88
N MET A 59 -4.28 4.03 -1.26
CA MET A 59 -3.62 4.83 -2.28
C MET A 59 -2.19 5.22 -1.87
N VAL A 60 -2.01 5.73 -0.65
CA VAL A 60 -0.70 6.16 -0.14
C VAL A 60 0.26 4.98 -0.04
N VAL A 61 -0.20 3.85 0.52
CA VAL A 61 0.62 2.63 0.65
C VAL A 61 0.99 2.06 -0.73
N ALA A 62 0.02 1.91 -1.63
CA ALA A 62 0.27 1.40 -2.98
C ALA A 62 1.17 2.35 -3.80
N PHE A 63 1.05 3.66 -3.61
CA PHE A 63 1.90 4.64 -4.27
C PHE A 63 3.35 4.55 -3.76
N ALA A 64 3.55 4.49 -2.45
CA ALA A 64 4.86 4.38 -1.82
C ALA A 64 5.59 3.11 -2.25
N MET A 65 4.92 1.95 -2.20
CA MET A 65 5.49 0.68 -2.65
C MET A 65 5.74 0.66 -4.16
N GLY A 66 4.83 1.24 -4.94
CA GLY A 66 4.92 1.29 -6.40
C GLY A 66 6.00 2.24 -6.94
N ALA A 67 6.43 3.24 -6.15
CA ALA A 67 7.44 4.21 -6.57
C ALA A 67 8.85 3.60 -6.68
N VAL A 68 9.14 2.55 -5.90
CA VAL A 68 10.52 2.09 -5.71
C VAL A 68 11.01 1.13 -6.80
N ARG A 69 10.17 0.22 -7.29
CA ARG A 69 10.34 -0.59 -8.53
C ARG A 69 9.26 -1.68 -8.55
N PRO A 70 8.20 -1.56 -9.35
CA PRO A 70 7.05 -2.45 -9.29
C PRO A 70 7.25 -3.79 -10.04
N ARG A 71 8.47 -4.35 -10.07
CA ARG A 71 8.69 -5.63 -10.76
C ARG A 71 8.35 -6.85 -9.90
N ASN A 72 8.43 -6.71 -8.58
CA ASN A 72 8.30 -7.84 -7.68
C ASN A 72 6.84 -8.12 -7.29
N ILE A 73 6.36 -9.32 -7.62
CA ILE A 73 5.00 -9.81 -7.33
C ILE A 73 4.78 -9.92 -5.82
N VAL A 74 5.83 -10.13 -5.03
CA VAL A 74 5.76 -10.22 -3.55
C VAL A 74 5.23 -8.93 -2.91
N LEU A 75 5.37 -7.78 -3.58
CA LEU A 75 4.83 -6.52 -3.06
C LEU A 75 3.30 -6.47 -3.08
N LEU A 76 2.63 -7.30 -3.88
CA LEU A 76 1.16 -7.34 -4.00
C LEU A 76 0.45 -7.81 -2.73
N PRO A 77 0.73 -9.01 -2.18
CA PRO A 77 0.12 -9.42 -0.92
C PRO A 77 0.54 -8.53 0.24
N LEU A 78 1.76 -7.97 0.20
CA LEU A 78 2.27 -7.10 1.26
C LEU A 78 1.63 -5.70 1.23
N SER A 79 1.25 -5.17 0.07
CA SER A 79 0.49 -3.91 0.01
C SER A 79 -0.89 -4.06 0.62
N ALA A 80 -1.56 -5.19 0.37
CA ALA A 80 -2.84 -5.53 1.01
C ALA A 80 -2.68 -5.63 2.53
N LEU A 81 -1.64 -6.34 3.00
CA LEU A 81 -1.35 -6.49 4.41
C LEU A 81 -1.02 -5.16 5.09
N TYR A 82 -0.21 -4.31 4.46
CA TYR A 82 0.16 -3.01 5.00
C TYR A 82 -1.01 -2.03 5.04
N ALA A 83 -1.85 -2.00 3.99
CA ALA A 83 -3.02 -1.12 3.97
C ALA A 83 -4.09 -1.58 4.99
N GLY A 84 -4.43 -2.88 5.01
CA GLY A 84 -5.35 -3.44 5.99
C GLY A 84 -4.82 -3.31 7.43
N GLY A 85 -3.54 -3.60 7.62
CA GLY A 85 -2.86 -3.46 8.91
C GLY A 85 -2.81 -2.01 9.40
N ALA A 86 -2.61 -1.03 8.51
CA ALA A 86 -2.67 0.38 8.87
C ALA A 86 -4.07 0.80 9.36
N VAL A 87 -5.13 0.29 8.74
CA VAL A 87 -6.51 0.53 9.20
C VAL A 87 -6.71 -0.05 10.60
N VAL A 88 -6.34 -1.31 10.81
CA VAL A 88 -6.46 -1.98 12.12
C VAL A 88 -5.66 -1.23 13.19
N ALA A 89 -4.39 -0.95 12.92
CA ALA A 89 -3.51 -0.27 13.86
C ALA A 89 -4.02 1.13 14.21
N GLY A 90 -4.50 1.90 13.23
CA GLY A 90 -5.07 3.22 13.47
C GLY A 90 -6.34 3.17 14.31
N GLN A 91 -7.27 2.27 13.97
CA GLN A 91 -8.51 2.08 14.73
C GLN A 91 -8.24 1.67 16.18
N ILE A 92 -7.37 0.68 16.41
CA ILE A 92 -6.96 0.26 17.76
C ILE A 92 -6.31 1.41 18.52
N THR A 93 -5.39 2.14 17.89
CA THR A 93 -4.66 3.23 18.56
C THR A 93 -5.60 4.37 18.99
N GLY A 94 -6.47 4.83 18.09
CA GLY A 94 -7.43 5.89 18.42
C GLY A 94 -8.45 5.43 19.47
N SER A 95 -9.00 4.23 19.30
CA SER A 95 -10.04 3.70 20.19
C SER A 95 -9.52 3.35 21.58
N SER A 96 -8.28 2.88 21.70
CA SER A 96 -7.68 2.57 23.00
C SER A 96 -7.43 3.83 23.82
N ILE A 97 -6.89 4.89 23.21
CA ILE A 97 -6.71 6.17 23.90
C ILE A 97 -8.08 6.72 24.32
N MET A 98 -9.05 6.73 23.41
CA MET A 98 -10.42 7.20 23.71
C MET A 98 -11.05 6.38 24.85
N ALA A 99 -11.02 5.05 24.80
CA ALA A 99 -11.56 4.20 25.84
C ALA A 99 -10.86 4.41 27.19
N GLY A 100 -9.52 4.53 27.20
CA GLY A 100 -8.76 4.80 28.42
C GLY A 100 -9.11 6.14 29.06
N THR A 101 -9.30 7.19 28.24
CA THR A 101 -9.74 8.50 28.75
C THR A 101 -11.11 8.43 29.41
N ILE A 102 -12.06 7.69 28.81
CA ILE A 102 -13.42 7.52 29.34
C ILE A 102 -13.43 6.72 30.65
N LEU A 103 -12.52 5.73 30.78
CA LEU A 103 -12.37 4.93 31.99
C LEU A 103 -11.80 5.73 33.16
N ARG A 104 -10.88 6.67 32.89
CA ARG A 104 -10.25 7.50 33.93
C ARG A 104 -11.02 8.76 34.28
N THR A 105 -11.88 9.24 33.39
CA THR A 105 -12.58 10.51 33.58
C THR A 105 -14.00 10.28 34.14
N PRO A 106 -14.34 10.88 35.30
CA PRO A 106 -15.70 10.86 35.83
C PRO A 106 -16.74 11.32 34.80
N PRO A 107 -17.96 10.76 34.78
CA PRO A 107 -18.95 11.03 33.74
C PRO A 107 -19.31 12.52 33.58
N ASP A 108 -19.33 13.26 34.69
CA ASP A 108 -19.61 14.69 34.79
C ASP A 108 -18.49 15.58 34.21
N GLN A 109 -17.30 15.02 33.99
CA GLN A 109 -16.12 15.74 33.50
C GLN A 109 -15.65 15.27 32.12
N ARG A 110 -16.42 14.37 31.47
CA ARG A 110 -16.08 13.87 30.14
C ARG A 110 -16.20 14.98 29.10
N ALA A 111 -15.05 15.37 28.55
CA ALA A 111 -14.94 16.25 27.41
C ALA A 111 -14.45 15.47 26.18
N PRO A 112 -14.62 16.01 24.96
CA PRO A 112 -14.02 15.43 23.76
C PRO A 112 -12.51 15.33 23.91
N ALA A 113 -11.93 14.18 23.56
CA ALA A 113 -10.50 13.91 23.73
C ALA A 113 -9.63 15.03 23.13
N GLY A 114 -8.58 15.39 23.88
CA GLY A 114 -7.61 16.42 23.54
C GLY A 114 -6.20 15.85 23.33
N LEU A 115 -5.27 16.72 22.94
CA LEU A 115 -3.85 16.32 22.81
C LEU A 115 -3.23 15.86 24.13
N ALA A 116 -3.69 16.41 25.27
CA ALA A 116 -3.24 16.01 26.60
C ALA A 116 -3.62 14.57 26.96
N ASP A 117 -4.60 14.00 26.26
CA ASP A 117 -5.10 12.66 26.49
C ASP A 117 -4.27 11.58 25.77
N VAL A 118 -3.38 11.97 24.87
CA VAL A 118 -2.44 11.09 24.17
C VAL A 118 -1.34 10.66 25.14
N THR A 119 -1.64 9.69 25.99
CA THR A 119 -0.74 9.18 27.01
C THR A 119 -0.64 7.66 26.96
N VAL A 120 0.53 7.11 27.30
CA VAL A 120 0.74 5.66 27.40
C VAL A 120 -0.28 4.99 28.34
N PRO A 121 -0.59 5.54 29.52
CA PRO A 121 -1.56 4.92 30.42
C PRO A 121 -2.97 4.79 29.80
N ASN A 122 -3.48 5.85 29.16
CA ASN A 122 -4.79 5.81 28.49
C ASN A 122 -4.80 4.74 27.39
N PHE A 123 -3.74 4.69 26.57
CA PHE A 123 -3.58 3.65 25.56
C PHE A 123 -3.60 2.24 26.16
N THR A 124 -2.79 1.98 27.20
CA THR A 124 -2.67 0.64 27.78
C THR A 124 -3.96 0.16 28.45
N GLU A 125 -4.68 1.06 29.12
CA GLU A 125 -5.91 0.70 29.84
C GLU A 125 -7.11 0.52 28.91
N GLY A 126 -7.20 1.29 27.83
CA GLY A 126 -8.25 1.13 26.83
C GLY A 126 -7.96 0.07 25.77
N LEU A 127 -6.73 -0.47 25.71
CA LEU A 127 -6.34 -1.50 24.74
C LEU A 127 -7.24 -2.74 24.77
N PRO A 128 -7.60 -3.32 25.93
CA PRO A 128 -8.49 -4.48 25.98
C PRO A 128 -9.87 -4.17 25.38
N THR A 129 -10.41 -2.98 25.65
CA THR A 129 -11.69 -2.51 25.09
C THR A 129 -11.61 -2.29 23.59
N ALA A 130 -10.49 -1.76 23.07
CA ALA A 130 -10.30 -1.61 21.63
C ALA A 130 -10.16 -2.97 20.92
N LEU A 131 -9.50 -3.95 21.57
CA LEU A 131 -9.31 -5.29 21.01
C LEU A 131 -10.59 -6.13 21.04
N SER A 132 -11.47 -5.95 22.02
CA SER A 132 -12.73 -6.70 22.10
C SER A 132 -13.63 -6.44 20.88
N LEU A 133 -13.49 -5.29 20.22
CA LEU A 133 -14.17 -4.96 18.97
C LEU A 133 -13.89 -5.98 17.86
N TYR A 134 -12.72 -6.60 17.85
CA TYR A 134 -12.33 -7.60 16.85
C TYR A 134 -12.69 -9.03 17.26
N GLN A 135 -13.12 -9.22 18.50
CA GLN A 135 -13.56 -10.52 19.03
C GLN A 135 -15.09 -10.69 18.97
N ALA A 136 -15.82 -9.59 18.80
CA ALA A 136 -17.28 -9.59 18.70
C ALA A 136 -17.77 -10.30 17.40
N PRO A 137 -19.01 -10.83 17.40
CA PRO A 137 -19.57 -11.51 16.25
C PRO A 137 -19.52 -10.65 14.98
N LEU A 138 -19.24 -11.28 13.84
CA LEU A 138 -19.11 -10.58 12.55
C LEU A 138 -20.38 -9.77 12.19
N ALA A 139 -21.56 -10.25 12.59
CA ALA A 139 -22.83 -9.56 12.35
C ALA A 139 -22.90 -8.19 13.03
N GLU A 140 -22.23 -8.02 14.17
CA GLU A 140 -22.23 -6.78 14.94
C GLU A 140 -21.10 -5.82 14.49
N MET A 141 -19.98 -6.38 14.02
CA MET A 141 -18.77 -5.61 13.68
C MET A 141 -18.41 -5.60 12.20
N TRP A 142 -19.35 -5.94 11.33
CA TRP A 142 -19.13 -6.06 9.88
C TRP A 142 -18.51 -4.80 9.26
N ALA A 143 -18.84 -3.61 9.76
CA ALA A 143 -18.33 -2.33 9.25
C ALA A 143 -16.82 -2.20 9.43
N VAL A 144 -16.28 -2.64 10.58
CA VAL A 144 -14.83 -2.61 10.86
C VAL A 144 -14.09 -3.51 9.87
N TRP A 145 -14.63 -4.71 9.64
CA TRP A 145 -14.08 -5.66 8.67
C TRP A 145 -14.18 -5.16 7.23
N LEU A 146 -15.26 -4.45 6.89
CA LEU A 146 -15.42 -3.81 5.58
C LEU A 146 -14.31 -2.79 5.33
N TYR A 147 -14.00 -1.93 6.28
CA TYR A 147 -12.95 -0.91 6.12
C TYR A 147 -11.57 -1.53 5.84
N ILE A 148 -11.26 -2.64 6.52
CA ILE A 148 -10.02 -3.41 6.33
C ILE A 148 -10.02 -4.05 4.95
N ALA A 149 -11.12 -4.70 4.57
CA ALA A 149 -11.26 -5.36 3.28
C ALA A 149 -11.11 -4.36 2.12
N VAL A 150 -11.76 -3.20 2.22
CA VAL A 150 -11.69 -2.14 1.20
C VAL A 150 -10.27 -1.61 1.07
N ALA A 151 -9.57 -1.32 2.18
CA ALA A 151 -8.19 -0.88 2.12
C ALA A 151 -7.25 -1.93 1.51
N ALA A 152 -7.39 -3.19 1.93
CA ALA A 152 -6.57 -4.30 1.44
C ALA A 152 -6.79 -4.57 -0.06
N LEU A 153 -8.05 -4.66 -0.50
CA LEU A 153 -8.41 -4.92 -1.89
C LEU A 153 -8.03 -3.74 -2.79
N ALA A 154 -8.27 -2.50 -2.37
CA ALA A 154 -7.88 -1.33 -3.14
C ALA A 154 -6.36 -1.24 -3.31
N ALA A 155 -5.58 -1.49 -2.25
CA ALA A 155 -4.12 -1.46 -2.32
C ALA A 155 -3.57 -2.59 -3.21
N LEU A 156 -4.20 -3.77 -3.17
CA LEU A 156 -3.88 -4.88 -4.06
C LEU A 156 -4.17 -4.51 -5.51
N CYS A 157 -5.38 -4.02 -5.81
CA CYS A 157 -5.79 -3.60 -7.16
C CYS A 157 -4.89 -2.49 -7.72
N LEU A 158 -4.65 -1.43 -6.95
CA LEU A 158 -3.82 -0.30 -7.41
C LEU A 158 -2.40 -0.76 -7.75
N LEU A 159 -1.82 -1.62 -6.91
CA LEU A 159 -0.47 -2.11 -7.15
C LEU A 159 -0.43 -3.13 -8.30
N THR A 160 -1.43 -4.02 -8.44
CA THR A 160 -1.52 -4.93 -9.59
C THR A 160 -1.63 -4.17 -10.89
N PHE A 161 -2.52 -3.17 -10.98
CA PHE A 161 -2.66 -2.34 -12.17
C PHE A 161 -1.34 -1.66 -12.54
N ARG A 162 -0.61 -1.12 -11.55
CA ARG A 162 0.69 -0.49 -11.77
C ARG A 162 1.74 -1.49 -12.26
N VAL A 163 1.82 -2.67 -11.65
CA VAL A 163 2.74 -3.75 -12.04
C VAL A 163 2.46 -4.20 -13.48
N VAL A 164 1.18 -4.44 -13.82
CA VAL A 164 0.75 -4.83 -15.16
C VAL A 164 1.08 -3.75 -16.19
N ARG A 165 0.80 -2.47 -15.87
CA ARG A 165 1.11 -1.34 -16.75
C ARG A 165 2.61 -1.20 -17.02
N VAL A 166 3.44 -1.33 -15.98
CA VAL A 166 4.91 -1.26 -16.13
C VAL A 166 5.46 -2.44 -16.92
N ARG A 167 4.92 -3.65 -16.72
CA ARG A 167 5.29 -4.81 -17.54
C ARG A 167 4.90 -4.61 -19.00
N ARG A 168 3.66 -4.15 -19.28
CA ARG A 168 3.21 -3.86 -20.65
C ARG A 168 4.07 -2.79 -21.33
N ALA A 169 4.46 -1.73 -20.63
CA ALA A 169 5.34 -0.69 -21.19
C ALA A 169 6.76 -1.19 -21.49
N GLN A 170 7.21 -2.28 -20.85
CA GLN A 170 8.51 -2.90 -21.10
C GLN A 170 8.44 -4.01 -22.16
N THR A 171 7.25 -4.58 -22.37
CA THR A 171 6.98 -5.58 -23.42
C THR A 171 6.48 -4.95 -24.71
N ALA A 172 6.03 -3.69 -24.67
CA ALA A 172 5.86 -2.90 -25.87
C ALA A 172 7.20 -2.96 -26.62
N PRO A 173 7.21 -3.45 -27.88
CA PRO A 173 8.42 -3.40 -28.67
C PRO A 173 8.84 -1.93 -28.63
N ALA A 174 10.08 -1.66 -28.23
CA ALA A 174 10.73 -0.45 -28.69
C ALA A 174 10.38 -0.41 -30.18
N GLU A 175 9.71 0.67 -30.62
CA GLU A 175 9.48 0.89 -32.04
C GLU A 175 10.77 0.46 -32.72
N PRO A 176 10.73 -0.46 -33.70
CA PRO A 176 11.94 -0.80 -34.42
C PRO A 176 12.51 0.56 -34.80
N GLU A 177 13.70 0.89 -34.28
CA GLU A 177 14.46 2.01 -34.82
C GLU A 177 14.26 1.88 -36.32
N PRO A 178 13.74 2.90 -37.03
CA PRO A 178 13.67 2.80 -38.47
C PRO A 178 15.11 2.47 -38.84
N GLN A 179 15.35 1.20 -39.22
CA GLN A 179 16.61 0.79 -39.78
C GLN A 179 16.70 1.74 -40.95
N GLU A 180 17.49 2.80 -40.79
CA GLU A 180 17.79 3.71 -41.86
C GLU A 180 18.16 2.77 -42.99
N PRO A 181 17.41 2.77 -44.11
CA PRO A 181 17.71 1.88 -45.21
C PRO A 181 19.17 2.18 -45.53
N GLU A 182 20.04 1.24 -45.17
CA GLU A 182 21.48 1.38 -45.21
C GLU A 182 21.76 1.95 -46.60
N TYR A 183 22.11 3.24 -46.66
CA TYR A 183 22.21 3.96 -47.93
C TYR A 183 23.39 3.34 -48.65
N ARG A 184 23.10 2.31 -49.43
CA ARG A 184 24.07 1.52 -50.16
C ARG A 184 24.55 2.41 -51.28
N ALA A 185 25.72 3.00 -51.11
CA ALA A 185 26.39 3.65 -52.20
C ALA A 185 26.54 2.62 -53.34
N PRO A 186 26.23 2.95 -54.60
CA PRO A 186 26.21 2.00 -55.73
C PRO A 186 27.52 1.23 -56.01
N PHE A 187 28.60 1.50 -55.27
CA PHE A 187 29.95 1.00 -55.53
C PHE A 187 30.57 0.23 -54.35
N GLU A 188 29.80 -0.08 -53.31
CA GLU A 188 30.33 -0.88 -52.20
C GLU A 188 30.33 -2.39 -52.58
N PRO A 189 31.49 -3.07 -52.57
CA PRO A 189 31.57 -4.47 -52.93
C PRO A 189 30.78 -5.32 -51.92
N ALA A 190 30.04 -6.32 -52.42
CA ALA A 190 29.20 -7.19 -51.62
C ALA A 190 30.03 -7.85 -50.50
N GLN A 191 29.84 -7.40 -49.26
CA GLN A 191 30.45 -8.07 -48.12
C GLN A 191 29.83 -9.47 -48.00
N PRO A 192 30.63 -10.54 -48.00
CA PRO A 192 30.12 -11.87 -47.71
C PRO A 192 29.61 -11.91 -46.26
N PRO A 193 28.61 -12.76 -45.97
CA PRO A 193 28.08 -12.89 -44.62
C PRO A 193 29.23 -13.18 -43.64
N LYS A 194 29.27 -12.44 -42.51
CA LYS A 194 30.23 -12.69 -41.43
C LYS A 194 30.08 -14.13 -40.95
N GLN A 195 30.87 -15.03 -41.52
CA GLN A 195 31.08 -16.36 -40.98
C GLN A 195 32.08 -16.20 -39.83
N ASP A 196 31.59 -16.39 -38.60
CA ASP A 196 32.43 -16.49 -37.42
C ASP A 196 33.42 -17.65 -37.60
N LEU A 197 34.64 -17.31 -38.01
CA LEU A 197 35.77 -18.23 -38.25
C LEU A 197 36.25 -18.97 -36.99
N PHE A 198 35.64 -18.71 -35.82
CA PHE A 198 36.10 -19.22 -34.53
C PHE A 198 35.04 -19.95 -33.70
N THR A 199 33.86 -20.26 -34.24
CA THR A 199 32.95 -21.20 -33.57
C THR A 199 33.24 -22.64 -34.00
N PRO A 200 33.81 -23.49 -33.14
CA PRO A 200 34.00 -24.91 -33.47
C PRO A 200 32.64 -25.58 -33.67
N ARG A 201 32.42 -26.15 -34.86
CA ARG A 201 31.27 -27.03 -35.14
C ARG A 201 31.33 -28.23 -34.20
N ARG A 202 30.27 -28.46 -33.44
CA ARG A 202 30.06 -29.77 -32.79
C ARG A 202 29.80 -30.81 -33.89
N PRO A 203 30.53 -31.94 -33.93
CA PRO A 203 30.22 -33.00 -34.88
C PRO A 203 28.84 -33.61 -34.55
N ALA A 204 28.09 -33.93 -35.61
CA ALA A 204 26.86 -34.69 -35.52
C ALA A 204 27.17 -36.07 -34.92
N ARG A 205 26.35 -36.50 -33.96
CA ARG A 205 26.32 -37.88 -33.47
C ARG A 205 25.57 -38.71 -34.51
N ASP A 206 26.28 -39.65 -35.12
CA ASP A 206 25.67 -40.90 -35.59
C ASP A 206 25.53 -41.86 -34.41
#